data_AF-A0A2T4H9J4-F1
#
_entry.id   AF-A0A2T4H9J4-F1
#
_cell.length_a   1.000
_cell.length_b   1.000
_cell.length_c   1.000
_cell.angle_alpha   90.00
_cell.angle_beta   90.00
_cell.angle_gamma   90.00
#
_symmetry.space_group_name_H-M   'P 1'
#
loop_
_entity.id
_entity.type
_entity.pdbx_description
1 polymer ?
#
loop_
_entity_poly.entity_id
_entity_poly.type
_entity_poly.pdbx_seq_one_letter_code
_entity_poly.pdbx_strand_id
1 'polypeptide(L)'
;MFFKTAVIAALLPSVFATKGKGPDKDGKYWLSGDGIKAAFIPYGASITNLLIDDQYGISRDIVAGFDNATHYSIDKGHPHLGGVPGRYANRIRNSTFEIDGKDYHVKPNDNPTKESPDGADTLHGGPDGWDYRNFTVVSYTDSSITFSIVDPDGKEGFPGEVVSYVTYTLEGMDWDIKIVALATTKKTPIMLTSHTYWNLDGFSNNETNTVSNHSLHMPYGGQRMDVDNILIPTGDIIANKKGSVNDFWSKRKMIGDQENNEDLKNNCGFNCTGYDTCFTVNRGQLGNYDWRTEGPVASLSSTWSGIQVDIYSDQDAFQFYSCTQQKGDFPLKRTQGLKDNKDFPRTIPKYGCVVLEVQDYIDGINHPEWMRDQKQFFEPGGDPYVLQAKYTFSLKGGKDLENGGIELQAEAGDVFVIPAGVAHKTHNTKPEAEFKLLSPGVGHGIEADDPRQALGEVELSGYTMMGAYNGGNWDFVKRGGDYGKSWRVRKPKCDPVFGQDGGLVKSWPGMTRMLIWKLFK
;
A
#
# COMPACT_ATOMS: atom_id res chain seq x y z
N MET A 1 -19.62 -34.28 -21.83
CA MET A 1 -20.54 -34.10 -20.68
C MET A 1 -19.93 -34.56 -19.35
N PHE A 2 -18.61 -34.44 -19.15
CA PHE A 2 -17.93 -34.82 -17.90
C PHE A 2 -16.68 -33.95 -17.68
N PHE A 3 -16.83 -32.65 -17.39
CA PHE A 3 -15.70 -31.80 -16.95
C PHE A 3 -16.09 -30.55 -16.16
N LYS A 4 -17.36 -30.38 -15.73
CA LYS A 4 -17.82 -29.16 -15.03
C LYS A 4 -18.04 -29.29 -13.52
N THR A 5 -17.87 -30.49 -12.94
CA THR A 5 -18.17 -30.72 -11.51
C THR A 5 -16.98 -30.54 -10.57
N ALA A 6 -15.76 -30.31 -11.09
CA ALA A 6 -14.54 -30.26 -10.26
C ALA A 6 -14.21 -28.86 -9.69
N VAL A 7 -14.76 -27.78 -10.23
CA VAL A 7 -14.40 -26.41 -9.83
C VAL A 7 -15.22 -25.89 -8.64
N ILE A 8 -16.44 -26.39 -8.44
CA ILE A 8 -17.31 -25.97 -7.33
C ILE A 8 -16.80 -26.50 -5.97
N ALA A 9 -16.08 -27.63 -5.96
CA ALA A 9 -15.54 -28.21 -4.72
C ALA A 9 -14.35 -27.44 -4.13
N ALA A 10 -13.70 -26.55 -4.88
CA ALA A 10 -12.55 -25.76 -4.42
C ALA A 10 -12.93 -24.38 -3.87
N LEU A 11 -14.22 -24.01 -3.91
CA LEU A 11 -14.73 -22.69 -3.51
C LEU A 11 -15.55 -22.69 -2.22
N LEU A 12 -15.86 -23.87 -1.67
CA LEU A 12 -16.41 -23.95 -0.32
C LEU A 12 -15.24 -23.91 0.66
N PRO A 13 -15.20 -22.96 1.62
CA PRO A 13 -14.32 -23.14 2.76
C PRO A 13 -14.70 -24.48 3.38
N SER A 14 -13.77 -25.44 3.39
CA SER A 14 -13.87 -26.58 4.28
C SER A 14 -14.25 -26.01 5.63
N VAL A 15 -15.39 -26.41 6.19
CA VAL A 15 -15.84 -25.96 7.52
C VAL A 15 -14.82 -26.53 8.52
N PHE A 16 -13.69 -25.84 8.65
CA PHE A 16 -12.69 -26.13 9.64
C PHE A 16 -13.31 -25.78 10.98
N ALA A 17 -13.22 -26.72 11.91
CA ALA A 17 -13.67 -26.54 13.28
C ALA A 17 -13.19 -25.19 13.83
N THR A 18 -14.10 -24.42 14.44
CA THR A 18 -13.79 -23.18 15.17
C THR A 18 -12.76 -23.49 16.26
N LYS A 19 -11.49 -23.18 15.99
CA LYS A 19 -10.36 -23.44 16.88
C LYS A 19 -9.75 -22.16 17.46
N GLY A 20 -10.34 -20.99 17.19
CA GLY A 20 -9.95 -19.73 17.82
C GLY A 20 -10.79 -19.38 19.05
N LYS A 21 -10.26 -18.53 19.93
CA LYS A 21 -11.02 -17.92 21.03
C LYS A 21 -12.18 -17.08 20.46
N GLY A 22 -13.32 -17.01 21.14
CA GLY A 22 -14.37 -16.07 20.71
C GLY A 22 -13.88 -14.61 20.69
N PRO A 23 -14.75 -13.64 20.31
CA PRO A 23 -14.36 -12.24 20.32
C PRO A 23 -13.92 -11.82 21.73
N ASP A 24 -13.05 -10.82 21.81
CA ASP A 24 -12.65 -10.22 23.07
C ASP A 24 -13.81 -9.46 23.74
N LYS A 25 -13.55 -8.88 24.92
CA LYS A 25 -14.55 -8.12 25.69
C LYS A 25 -15.09 -6.89 24.95
N ASP A 26 -14.38 -6.39 23.94
CA ASP A 26 -14.75 -5.24 23.13
C ASP A 26 -15.36 -5.70 21.78
N GLY A 27 -15.64 -7.00 21.62
CA GLY A 27 -16.33 -7.61 20.48
C GLY A 27 -15.43 -7.94 19.29
N LYS A 28 -14.10 -7.96 19.47
CA LYS A 28 -13.12 -8.07 18.38
C LYS A 28 -12.49 -9.44 18.26
N TYR A 29 -12.35 -9.93 17.03
CA TYR A 29 -11.64 -11.16 16.69
C TYR A 29 -10.21 -10.82 16.27
N TRP A 30 -9.23 -11.31 17.02
CA TRP A 30 -7.82 -10.97 16.80
C TRP A 30 -7.12 -12.03 15.94
N LEU A 31 -6.41 -11.59 14.92
CA LEU A 31 -5.45 -12.38 14.17
C LEU A 31 -4.03 -11.95 14.53
N SER A 32 -3.09 -12.90 14.48
CA SER A 32 -1.66 -12.66 14.68
C SER A 32 -0.86 -13.26 13.52
N GLY A 33 0.08 -12.48 13.01
CA GLY A 33 1.20 -12.92 12.15
C GLY A 33 2.54 -12.60 12.82
N ASP A 34 3.64 -12.77 12.09
CA ASP A 34 4.98 -12.48 12.59
C ASP A 34 5.24 -10.98 12.54
N GLY A 35 5.04 -10.29 13.67
CA GLY A 35 5.26 -8.83 13.77
C GLY A 35 4.06 -7.97 13.38
N ILE A 36 2.92 -8.59 13.06
CA ILE A 36 1.66 -7.93 12.72
C ILE A 36 0.50 -8.53 13.52
N LYS A 37 -0.42 -7.68 13.99
CA LYS A 37 -1.68 -8.11 14.61
C LYS A 37 -2.84 -7.32 14.06
N ALA A 38 -3.94 -7.98 13.75
CA ALA A 38 -5.13 -7.32 13.23
C ALA A 38 -6.37 -7.72 14.03
N ALA A 39 -7.35 -6.83 14.13
CA ALA A 39 -8.62 -7.13 14.77
C ALA A 39 -9.77 -6.89 13.80
N PHE A 40 -10.70 -7.83 13.73
CA PHE A 40 -11.87 -7.78 12.85
C PHE A 40 -13.17 -7.92 13.64
N ILE A 41 -14.26 -7.42 13.08
CA ILE A 41 -15.61 -7.57 13.64
C ILE A 41 -16.59 -8.06 12.58
N PRO A 42 -17.70 -8.70 12.98
CA PRO A 42 -18.69 -9.18 12.01
C PRO A 42 -19.47 -8.08 11.30
N TYR A 43 -19.67 -6.92 11.94
CA TYR A 43 -20.33 -5.78 11.30
C TYR A 43 -19.46 -5.27 10.15
N GLY A 44 -20.00 -5.27 8.93
CA GLY A 44 -19.31 -4.91 7.70
C GLY A 44 -18.13 -5.81 7.32
N ALA A 45 -17.94 -6.94 8.00
CA ALA A 45 -16.69 -7.70 7.99
C ALA A 45 -15.45 -6.82 8.29
N SER A 46 -15.61 -5.78 9.12
CA SER A 46 -14.65 -4.68 9.17
C SER A 46 -13.33 -5.02 9.87
N ILE A 47 -12.22 -4.51 9.34
CA ILE A 47 -10.98 -4.33 10.09
C ILE A 47 -11.13 -3.16 11.07
N THR A 48 -10.69 -3.35 12.32
CA THR A 48 -10.83 -2.37 13.41
C THR A 48 -9.49 -1.96 14.02
N ASN A 49 -8.46 -2.80 13.89
CA ASN A 49 -7.10 -2.52 14.33
C ASN A 49 -6.11 -3.22 13.40
N LEU A 50 -4.95 -2.61 13.22
CA LEU A 50 -3.79 -3.21 12.56
C LEU A 50 -2.53 -2.67 13.22
N LEU A 51 -1.87 -3.50 14.01
CA LEU A 51 -0.72 -3.14 14.81
C LEU A 51 0.56 -3.67 14.18
N ILE A 52 1.52 -2.76 14.00
CA ILE A 52 2.86 -3.02 13.49
C ILE A 52 3.84 -2.20 14.32
N ASP A 53 4.97 -2.79 14.70
CA ASP A 53 6.02 -2.06 15.40
C ASP A 53 6.78 -1.18 14.40
N ASP A 54 6.95 0.09 14.73
CA ASP A 54 7.67 1.06 13.91
C ASP A 54 9.21 0.88 13.99
N GLN A 55 9.96 1.73 13.28
CA GLN A 55 11.43 1.70 13.29
C GLN A 55 12.07 1.91 14.68
N TYR A 56 11.31 2.40 15.66
CA TYR A 56 11.73 2.57 17.06
C TYR A 56 11.25 1.44 17.98
N GLY A 57 10.60 0.40 17.43
CA GLY A 57 10.01 -0.70 18.18
C GLY A 57 8.73 -0.33 18.92
N ILE A 58 8.08 0.79 18.57
CA ILE A 58 6.82 1.22 19.16
C ILE A 58 5.67 0.68 18.32
N SER A 59 4.75 -0.05 18.95
CA SER A 59 3.57 -0.58 18.27
C SER A 59 2.61 0.53 17.83
N ARG A 60 2.33 0.61 16.53
CA ARG A 60 1.44 1.60 15.90
C ARG A 60 0.19 0.93 15.38
N ASP A 61 -0.97 1.45 15.76
CA ASP A 61 -2.25 1.05 15.19
C ASP A 61 -2.60 1.92 13.99
N ILE A 62 -2.32 1.40 12.79
CA ILE A 62 -2.22 2.18 11.56
C ILE A 62 -3.54 2.30 10.78
N VAL A 63 -4.67 1.83 11.32
CA VAL A 63 -5.99 1.93 10.68
C VAL A 63 -7.01 2.62 11.58
N ALA A 64 -7.91 3.44 11.05
CA ALA A 64 -9.00 4.03 11.83
C ALA A 64 -10.04 2.97 12.24
N GLY A 65 -10.85 3.29 13.25
CA GLY A 65 -11.94 2.43 13.72
C GLY A 65 -12.40 2.82 15.11
N PHE A 66 -13.19 1.95 15.75
CA PHE A 66 -13.65 2.14 17.13
C PHE A 66 -12.97 1.19 18.11
N ASP A 67 -12.90 1.60 19.39
CA ASP A 67 -12.43 0.73 20.47
C ASP A 67 -13.38 -0.45 20.72
N ASN A 68 -14.70 -0.24 20.58
CA ASN A 68 -15.74 -1.25 20.82
C ASN A 68 -16.52 -1.54 19.53
N ALA A 69 -16.70 -2.83 19.22
CA ALA A 69 -17.45 -3.31 18.06
C ALA A 69 -18.89 -2.77 18.01
N THR A 70 -19.55 -2.57 19.16
CA THR A 70 -20.95 -2.10 19.19
C THR A 70 -21.13 -0.71 18.57
N HIS A 71 -20.09 0.13 18.60
CA HIS A 71 -20.16 1.49 18.05
C HIS A 71 -20.36 1.51 16.54
N TYR A 72 -19.87 0.50 15.81
CA TYR A 72 -20.10 0.40 14.36
C TYR A 72 -21.60 0.33 14.01
N SER A 73 -22.41 -0.34 14.83
CA SER A 73 -23.86 -0.42 14.60
C SER A 73 -24.66 0.80 15.13
N ILE A 74 -24.06 1.59 16.02
CA ILE A 74 -24.72 2.72 16.70
C ILE A 74 -24.43 4.04 15.99
N ASP A 75 -23.15 4.27 15.65
CA ASP A 75 -22.70 5.49 15.00
C ASP A 75 -22.85 5.36 13.48
N LYS A 76 -24.07 5.63 13.00
CA LYS A 76 -24.35 5.68 11.56
C LYS A 76 -23.64 6.82 10.83
N GLY A 77 -22.97 7.73 11.54
CA GLY A 77 -22.12 8.77 10.96
C GLY A 77 -20.72 8.28 10.61
N HIS A 78 -20.37 7.02 10.93
CA HIS A 78 -19.09 6.46 10.52
C HIS A 78 -19.04 6.31 8.99
N PRO A 79 -17.98 6.75 8.31
CA PRO A 79 -17.91 6.66 6.85
C PRO A 79 -17.37 5.28 6.43
N HIS A 80 -18.19 4.23 6.48
CA HIS A 80 -17.81 2.88 5.98
C HIS A 80 -16.53 2.27 6.60
N LEU A 81 -16.19 2.62 7.85
CA LEU A 81 -14.85 2.38 8.42
C LEU A 81 -14.39 0.91 8.36
N GLY A 82 -13.40 0.64 7.52
CA GLY A 82 -12.73 -0.66 7.45
C GLY A 82 -13.60 -1.81 6.97
N GLY A 83 -14.85 -1.54 6.57
CA GLY A 83 -15.80 -2.55 6.11
C GLY A 83 -15.60 -2.94 4.66
N VAL A 84 -16.46 -3.85 4.19
CA VAL A 84 -16.60 -4.23 2.78
C VAL A 84 -17.85 -3.56 2.20
N PRO A 85 -17.71 -2.42 1.48
CA PRO A 85 -18.82 -1.83 0.76
C PRO A 85 -19.42 -2.81 -0.24
N GLY A 86 -20.75 -2.85 -0.32
CA GLY A 86 -21.41 -3.81 -1.18
C GLY A 86 -22.93 -3.64 -1.28
N ARG A 87 -23.56 -4.25 -2.28
CA ARG A 87 -22.92 -5.17 -3.25
C ARG A 87 -22.17 -4.48 -4.41
N TYR A 88 -22.21 -3.15 -4.47
CA TYR A 88 -21.47 -2.35 -5.44
C TYR A 88 -20.74 -1.19 -4.75
N ALA A 89 -19.42 -1.25 -4.71
CA ALA A 89 -18.55 -0.21 -4.17
C ALA A 89 -18.58 1.04 -5.07
N ASN A 90 -18.23 2.20 -4.50
CA ASN A 90 -18.25 3.48 -5.20
C ASN A 90 -19.66 3.84 -5.75
N ARG A 91 -19.74 4.75 -6.72
CA ARG A 91 -21.00 5.33 -7.19
C ARG A 91 -21.61 4.55 -8.35
N ILE A 92 -22.94 4.55 -8.38
CA ILE A 92 -23.79 4.20 -9.51
C ILE A 92 -24.55 5.46 -9.94
N ARG A 93 -24.31 5.92 -11.17
CA ARG A 93 -24.93 7.12 -11.74
C ARG A 93 -26.46 7.00 -11.73
N ASN A 94 -27.13 8.04 -11.28
CA ASN A 94 -28.59 8.17 -11.19
C ASN A 94 -29.26 7.00 -10.45
N SER A 95 -28.51 6.25 -9.63
CA SER A 95 -28.99 5.06 -8.94
C SER A 95 -29.70 4.07 -9.87
N THR A 96 -29.20 3.94 -11.12
CA THR A 96 -29.82 3.12 -12.15
C THR A 96 -28.78 2.39 -12.98
N PHE A 97 -29.15 1.24 -13.53
CA PHE A 97 -28.38 0.50 -14.52
C PHE A 97 -29.30 -0.40 -15.33
N GLU A 98 -28.82 -0.90 -16.48
CA GLU A 98 -29.56 -1.81 -17.34
C GLU A 98 -29.00 -3.24 -17.26
N ILE A 99 -29.88 -4.24 -17.24
CA ILE A 99 -29.51 -5.64 -17.51
C ILE A 99 -30.44 -6.17 -18.59
N ASP A 100 -29.85 -6.59 -19.71
CA ASP A 100 -30.54 -7.24 -20.83
C ASP A 100 -31.76 -6.45 -21.34
N GLY A 101 -31.62 -5.12 -21.52
CA GLY A 101 -32.69 -4.25 -22.00
C GLY A 101 -33.71 -3.82 -20.94
N LYS A 102 -33.47 -4.13 -19.66
CA LYS A 102 -34.34 -3.75 -18.55
C LYS A 102 -33.62 -2.86 -17.55
N ASP A 103 -34.23 -1.71 -17.27
CA ASP A 103 -33.79 -0.79 -16.23
C ASP A 103 -34.05 -1.33 -14.82
N TYR A 104 -33.06 -1.14 -13.96
CA TYR A 104 -33.11 -1.41 -12.53
C TYR A 104 -32.76 -0.14 -11.76
N HIS A 105 -33.50 0.13 -10.69
CA HIS A 105 -33.27 1.24 -9.79
C HIS A 105 -32.82 0.73 -8.43
N VAL A 106 -31.72 1.29 -7.93
CA VAL A 106 -31.19 1.05 -6.59
C VAL A 106 -31.44 2.25 -5.69
N LYS A 107 -31.33 2.06 -4.37
CA LYS A 107 -31.64 3.12 -3.43
C LYS A 107 -30.53 4.18 -3.39
N PRO A 108 -30.84 5.46 -3.67
CA PRO A 108 -29.86 6.53 -3.53
C PRO A 108 -29.51 6.79 -2.06
N ASN A 109 -28.30 7.30 -1.86
CA ASN A 109 -27.78 7.81 -0.58
C ASN A 109 -26.72 8.89 -0.76
N ASP A 110 -26.42 9.32 -1.99
CA ASP A 110 -25.38 10.31 -2.26
C ASP A 110 -25.84 11.36 -3.29
N ASN A 111 -25.12 12.49 -3.32
CA ASN A 111 -25.41 13.63 -4.19
C ASN A 111 -26.87 14.15 -4.07
N PRO A 112 -27.30 14.61 -2.88
CA PRO A 112 -28.65 15.12 -2.69
C PRO A 112 -28.91 16.40 -3.48
N THR A 113 -30.09 16.47 -4.09
CA THR A 113 -30.59 17.64 -4.83
C THR A 113 -31.87 18.17 -4.16
N LYS A 114 -32.41 19.29 -4.67
CA LYS A 114 -33.70 19.79 -4.16
C LYS A 114 -34.84 18.82 -4.49
N GLU A 115 -34.75 18.16 -5.63
CA GLU A 115 -35.73 17.21 -6.16
C GLU A 115 -35.53 15.80 -5.58
N SER A 116 -34.33 15.48 -5.11
CA SER A 116 -33.95 14.19 -4.54
C SER A 116 -33.16 14.40 -3.24
N PRO A 117 -33.84 14.75 -2.13
CA PRO A 117 -33.17 15.09 -0.86
C PRO A 117 -32.43 13.91 -0.22
N ASP A 118 -32.83 12.69 -0.54
CA ASP A 118 -32.20 11.45 -0.08
C ASP A 118 -31.00 11.02 -0.95
N GLY A 119 -30.68 11.79 -2.00
CA GLY A 119 -29.64 11.48 -2.98
C GLY A 119 -30.20 11.23 -4.39
N ALA A 120 -29.37 11.47 -5.40
CA ALA A 120 -29.63 11.08 -6.79
C ALA A 120 -28.81 9.85 -7.20
N ASP A 121 -27.67 9.63 -6.56
CA ASP A 121 -26.74 8.55 -6.85
C ASP A 121 -26.67 7.55 -5.70
N THR A 122 -26.29 6.32 -6.02
CA THR A 122 -26.06 5.26 -5.03
C THR A 122 -24.58 5.14 -4.80
N LEU A 123 -24.13 5.30 -3.56
CA LEU A 123 -22.76 5.11 -3.13
C LEU A 123 -22.68 3.86 -2.23
N HIS A 124 -21.70 3.01 -2.50
CA HIS A 124 -21.34 1.86 -1.64
C HIS A 124 -22.50 0.89 -1.39
N GLY A 125 -23.38 0.71 -2.38
CA GLY A 125 -24.50 -0.22 -2.34
C GLY A 125 -25.76 0.31 -1.66
N GLY A 126 -25.80 1.60 -1.32
CA GLY A 126 -26.98 2.28 -0.80
C GLY A 126 -26.96 2.48 0.73
N PRO A 127 -28.04 3.02 1.31
CA PRO A 127 -28.11 3.37 2.73
C PRO A 127 -28.04 2.18 3.69
N ASP A 128 -28.28 0.94 3.21
CA ASP A 128 -28.08 -0.29 3.97
C ASP A 128 -27.20 -1.30 3.20
N GLY A 129 -26.09 -0.78 2.66
CA GLY A 129 -25.01 -1.55 2.03
C GLY A 129 -24.35 -2.54 2.98
N TRP A 130 -23.46 -3.38 2.44
CA TRP A 130 -22.88 -4.51 3.20
C TRP A 130 -22.08 -4.07 4.43
N ASP A 131 -21.38 -2.95 4.35
CA ASP A 131 -20.58 -2.41 5.44
C ASP A 131 -21.42 -1.82 6.60
N TYR A 132 -22.75 -1.69 6.43
CA TYR A 132 -23.71 -1.37 7.49
C TYR A 132 -24.45 -2.60 8.05
N ARG A 133 -24.03 -3.81 7.70
CA ARG A 133 -24.73 -5.05 8.03
C ARG A 133 -23.86 -6.03 8.78
N ASN A 134 -24.48 -6.85 9.61
CA ASN A 134 -23.79 -7.95 10.28
C ASN A 134 -23.54 -9.11 9.31
N PHE A 135 -22.30 -9.53 9.23
CA PHE A 135 -21.91 -10.81 8.66
C PHE A 135 -21.92 -11.89 9.74
N THR A 136 -21.96 -13.15 9.32
CA THR A 136 -21.77 -14.31 10.19
C THR A 136 -20.31 -14.74 10.14
N VAL A 137 -19.67 -14.95 11.29
CA VAL A 137 -18.35 -15.61 11.34
C VAL A 137 -18.54 -17.09 11.08
N VAL A 138 -18.00 -17.59 9.97
CA VAL A 138 -18.16 -19.00 9.55
C VAL A 138 -16.88 -19.82 9.73
N SER A 139 -15.72 -19.17 9.87
CA SER A 139 -14.45 -19.80 10.22
C SER A 139 -13.56 -18.82 10.97
N TYR A 140 -12.82 -19.30 11.97
CA TYR A 140 -11.89 -18.47 12.75
C TYR A 140 -10.76 -19.31 13.36
N THR A 141 -9.55 -18.80 13.20
CA THR A 141 -8.27 -19.33 13.72
C THR A 141 -7.41 -18.15 14.20
N ASP A 142 -6.24 -18.44 14.76
CA ASP A 142 -5.33 -17.38 15.25
C ASP A 142 -4.74 -16.50 14.12
N SER A 143 -4.80 -16.94 12.86
CA SER A 143 -4.22 -16.20 11.72
C SER A 143 -5.19 -15.99 10.55
N SER A 144 -6.41 -16.51 10.62
CA SER A 144 -7.42 -16.34 9.55
C SER A 144 -8.84 -16.27 10.09
N ILE A 145 -9.67 -15.42 9.48
CA ILE A 145 -11.11 -15.31 9.75
C ILE A 145 -11.90 -15.24 8.44
N THR A 146 -13.03 -15.95 8.38
CA THR A 146 -13.97 -15.88 7.26
C THR A 146 -15.34 -15.44 7.75
N PHE A 147 -15.85 -14.38 7.12
CA PHE A 147 -17.19 -13.86 7.28
C PHE A 147 -18.07 -14.29 6.11
N SER A 148 -19.38 -14.44 6.33
CA SER A 148 -20.36 -14.68 5.28
C SER A 148 -21.59 -13.78 5.42
N ILE A 149 -22.13 -13.34 4.30
CA ILE A 149 -23.39 -12.62 4.21
C ILE A 149 -24.27 -13.23 3.12
N VAL A 150 -25.58 -13.23 3.37
CA VAL A 150 -26.60 -13.45 2.35
C VAL A 150 -27.25 -12.10 2.09
N ASP A 151 -27.16 -11.65 0.85
CA ASP A 151 -27.78 -10.43 0.37
C ASP A 151 -29.00 -10.78 -0.51
N PRO A 152 -30.23 -10.71 0.02
CA PRO A 152 -31.40 -11.26 -0.65
C PRO A 152 -31.78 -10.48 -1.92
N ASP A 153 -32.55 -11.12 -2.80
CA ASP A 153 -33.14 -10.48 -3.99
C ASP A 153 -33.94 -9.24 -3.62
N GLY A 154 -33.68 -8.12 -4.32
CA GLY A 154 -34.34 -6.84 -4.12
C GLY A 154 -33.77 -5.99 -2.98
N LYS A 155 -32.76 -6.47 -2.24
CA LYS A 155 -32.12 -5.67 -1.18
C LYS A 155 -31.42 -4.45 -1.79
N GLU A 156 -31.71 -3.27 -1.23
CA GLU A 156 -31.30 -1.97 -1.77
C GLU A 156 -31.67 -1.73 -3.25
N GLY A 157 -32.61 -2.52 -3.81
CA GLY A 157 -33.04 -2.46 -5.20
C GLY A 157 -32.26 -3.36 -6.17
N PHE A 158 -31.19 -4.02 -5.71
CA PHE A 158 -30.41 -4.93 -6.57
C PHE A 158 -31.17 -6.22 -6.88
N PRO A 159 -31.21 -6.69 -8.14
CA PRO A 159 -31.82 -7.97 -8.47
C PRO A 159 -30.97 -9.14 -8.00
N GLY A 160 -31.61 -10.26 -7.71
CA GLY A 160 -30.93 -11.52 -7.41
C GLY A 160 -30.39 -11.58 -5.99
N GLU A 161 -30.37 -12.78 -5.44
CA GLU A 161 -29.67 -13.06 -4.19
C GLU A 161 -28.18 -13.22 -4.47
N VAL A 162 -27.35 -12.70 -3.57
CA VAL A 162 -25.90 -12.89 -3.57
C VAL A 162 -25.47 -13.51 -2.24
N VAL A 163 -24.69 -14.58 -2.30
CA VAL A 163 -24.02 -15.14 -1.14
C VAL A 163 -22.54 -14.82 -1.24
N SER A 164 -21.96 -14.20 -0.21
CA SER A 164 -20.56 -13.80 -0.21
C SER A 164 -19.80 -14.34 0.99
N TYR A 165 -18.50 -14.56 0.77
CA TYR A 165 -17.50 -14.91 1.77
C TYR A 165 -16.34 -13.93 1.69
N VAL A 166 -16.01 -13.31 2.83
CA VAL A 166 -14.86 -12.42 3.00
C VAL A 166 -13.88 -13.10 3.94
N THR A 167 -12.68 -13.41 3.45
CA THR A 167 -11.62 -14.04 4.24
C THR A 167 -10.44 -13.10 4.39
N TYR A 168 -10.02 -12.90 5.63
CA TYR A 168 -8.78 -12.20 5.97
C TYR A 168 -7.78 -13.19 6.55
N THR A 169 -6.53 -13.12 6.13
CA THR A 169 -5.46 -14.00 6.62
C THR A 169 -4.21 -13.17 6.90
N LEU A 170 -3.52 -13.47 8.00
CA LEU A 170 -2.18 -12.95 8.28
C LEU A 170 -1.17 -14.09 8.11
N GLU A 171 -0.14 -13.87 7.30
CA GLU A 171 0.96 -14.82 7.09
C GLU A 171 2.28 -14.05 7.10
N GLY A 172 3.13 -14.31 8.11
CA GLY A 172 4.31 -13.47 8.33
C GLY A 172 3.92 -12.01 8.55
N MET A 173 4.45 -11.11 7.70
CA MET A 173 4.11 -9.68 7.64
C MET A 173 3.06 -9.35 6.56
N ASP A 174 2.47 -10.35 5.91
CA ASP A 174 1.46 -10.17 4.87
C ASP A 174 0.05 -10.20 5.49
N TRP A 175 -0.80 -9.29 5.03
CA TRP A 175 -2.25 -9.35 5.22
C TRP A 175 -2.93 -9.64 3.88
N ASP A 176 -3.52 -10.82 3.74
CA ASP A 176 -4.31 -11.23 2.57
C ASP A 176 -5.80 -10.99 2.81
N ILE A 177 -6.48 -10.45 1.80
CA ILE A 177 -7.92 -10.40 1.67
C ILE A 177 -8.36 -11.22 0.44
N LYS A 178 -9.39 -12.05 0.63
CA LYS A 178 -10.07 -12.74 -0.45
C LYS A 178 -11.58 -12.59 -0.28
N ILE A 179 -12.23 -12.01 -1.28
CA ILE A 179 -13.68 -11.87 -1.35
C ILE A 179 -14.20 -12.73 -2.49
N VAL A 180 -15.17 -13.59 -2.21
CA VAL A 180 -15.86 -14.41 -3.22
C VAL A 180 -17.35 -14.18 -3.07
N ALA A 181 -18.02 -13.74 -4.15
CA ALA A 181 -19.45 -13.52 -4.16
C ALA A 181 -20.13 -14.25 -5.33
N LEU A 182 -21.24 -14.91 -5.02
CA LEU A 182 -21.99 -15.77 -5.93
C LEU A 182 -23.39 -15.18 -6.13
N ALA A 183 -23.74 -14.82 -7.35
CA ALA A 183 -25.12 -14.55 -7.71
C ALA A 183 -25.90 -15.88 -7.79
N THR A 184 -26.90 -16.09 -6.93
CA THR A 184 -27.55 -17.40 -6.79
C THR A 184 -28.87 -17.51 -7.52
N THR A 185 -29.58 -16.40 -7.78
CA THR A 185 -30.93 -16.44 -8.38
C THR A 185 -31.12 -15.62 -9.66
N LYS A 186 -30.43 -14.50 -9.85
CA LYS A 186 -30.54 -13.65 -11.06
C LYS A 186 -29.19 -12.99 -11.38
N LYS A 187 -29.02 -12.56 -12.63
CA LYS A 187 -27.91 -11.69 -13.04
C LYS A 187 -27.97 -10.36 -12.26
N THR A 188 -26.84 -9.94 -11.70
CA THR A 188 -26.73 -8.75 -10.83
C THR A 188 -25.35 -8.13 -10.95
N PRO A 189 -25.22 -6.81 -10.77
CA PRO A 189 -23.91 -6.20 -10.63
C PRO A 189 -23.30 -6.56 -9.27
N ILE A 190 -21.98 -6.78 -9.24
CA ILE A 190 -21.18 -6.97 -8.02
C ILE A 190 -19.82 -6.30 -8.23
N MET A 191 -19.47 -5.37 -7.34
CA MET A 191 -18.13 -4.80 -7.25
C MET A 191 -17.84 -4.52 -5.78
N LEU A 192 -16.78 -5.11 -5.21
CA LEU A 192 -16.50 -5.07 -3.78
C LEU A 192 -15.10 -4.55 -3.54
N THR A 193 -14.82 -4.14 -2.30
CA THR A 193 -13.49 -3.69 -1.87
C THR A 193 -13.38 -3.74 -0.35
N SER A 194 -12.25 -3.33 0.22
CA SER A 194 -12.07 -3.06 1.64
C SER A 194 -11.82 -1.57 1.87
N HIS A 195 -12.71 -0.91 2.61
CA HIS A 195 -12.70 0.55 2.80
C HIS A 195 -11.87 0.96 4.04
N THR A 196 -10.62 0.51 4.07
CA THR A 196 -9.70 0.72 5.19
C THR A 196 -9.13 2.14 5.19
N TYR A 197 -9.20 2.82 6.33
CA TYR A 197 -8.66 4.16 6.55
C TYR A 197 -7.28 4.07 7.19
N TRP A 198 -6.24 4.43 6.46
CA TRP A 198 -4.84 4.24 6.82
C TRP A 198 -4.17 5.51 7.32
N ASN A 199 -3.31 5.38 8.33
CA ASN A 199 -2.28 6.34 8.70
C ASN A 199 -1.09 5.54 9.26
N LEU A 200 0.02 5.47 8.52
CA LEU A 200 1.16 4.61 8.84
C LEU A 200 1.92 5.06 10.09
N ASP A 201 1.68 6.28 10.58
CA ASP A 201 2.24 6.77 11.84
C ASP A 201 1.36 6.45 13.05
N GLY A 202 0.30 5.65 12.86
CA GLY A 202 -0.65 5.29 13.90
C GLY A 202 -1.36 6.52 14.50
N PHE A 203 -1.56 7.56 13.67
CA PHE A 203 -2.12 8.85 14.07
C PHE A 203 -1.34 9.51 15.23
N SER A 204 -0.05 9.21 15.35
CA SER A 204 0.81 9.57 16.49
C SER A 204 2.01 10.44 16.11
N ASN A 205 2.01 11.00 14.90
CA ASN A 205 3.11 11.82 14.43
C ASN A 205 3.08 13.20 15.12
N ASN A 206 4.21 13.58 15.73
CA ASN A 206 4.37 14.84 16.46
C ASN A 206 4.74 16.03 15.56
N GLU A 207 5.08 15.79 14.29
CA GLU A 207 5.40 16.82 13.30
C GLU A 207 4.14 17.25 12.53
N THR A 208 3.21 16.32 12.30
CA THR A 208 1.94 16.58 11.62
C THR A 208 0.86 15.57 12.03
N ASN A 209 -0.40 15.99 12.03
CA ASN A 209 -1.56 15.11 12.25
C ASN A 209 -2.21 14.63 10.93
N THR A 210 -1.58 14.90 9.79
CA THR A 210 -2.06 14.51 8.45
C THR A 210 -1.18 13.44 7.83
N VAL A 211 -1.67 12.83 6.74
CA VAL A 211 -0.87 11.94 5.88
C VAL A 211 -0.07 12.70 4.81
N SER A 212 0.05 14.03 4.91
CA SER A 212 0.70 14.85 3.87
C SER A 212 2.15 14.45 3.62
N ASN A 213 2.84 13.96 4.65
CA ASN A 213 4.23 13.47 4.59
C ASN A 213 4.35 11.98 4.18
N HIS A 214 3.22 11.27 4.01
CA HIS A 214 3.26 9.91 3.50
C HIS A 214 3.57 9.93 2.01
N SER A 215 4.38 8.97 1.56
CA SER A 215 4.78 8.82 0.17
C SER A 215 4.02 7.69 -0.51
N LEU A 216 3.33 8.02 -1.61
CA LEU A 216 2.57 7.09 -2.43
C LEU A 216 3.27 6.85 -3.78
N HIS A 217 3.18 5.62 -4.29
CA HIS A 217 3.56 5.27 -5.65
C HIS A 217 2.58 4.24 -6.22
N MET A 218 2.09 4.45 -7.43
CA MET A 218 1.15 3.56 -8.13
C MET A 218 1.68 3.29 -9.55
N PRO A 219 2.62 2.35 -9.73
CA PRO A 219 3.40 2.22 -10.97
C PRO A 219 2.57 1.94 -12.22
N TYR A 220 1.37 1.38 -12.05
CA TYR A 220 0.44 1.07 -13.15
C TYR A 220 -0.67 2.12 -13.33
N GLY A 221 -0.71 3.15 -12.48
CA GLY A 221 -1.72 4.22 -12.42
C GLY A 221 -1.54 5.33 -13.47
N GLY A 222 -1.12 4.98 -14.68
CA GLY A 222 -0.85 5.95 -15.75
C GLY A 222 -2.10 6.66 -16.29
N GLN A 223 -3.28 6.12 -16.02
CA GLN A 223 -4.58 6.68 -16.38
C GLN A 223 -5.54 6.63 -15.19
N ARG A 224 -6.65 7.36 -15.30
CA ARG A 224 -7.74 7.39 -14.33
C ARG A 224 -9.08 7.57 -15.03
N MET A 225 -10.14 7.20 -14.33
CA MET A 225 -11.50 7.49 -14.74
C MET A 225 -11.72 9.00 -14.59
N ASP A 226 -12.20 9.66 -15.64
CA ASP A 226 -12.64 11.04 -15.53
C ASP A 226 -14.01 11.09 -14.85
N VAL A 227 -14.21 12.12 -14.03
CA VAL A 227 -15.43 12.30 -13.24
C VAL A 227 -15.91 13.74 -13.30
N ASP A 228 -17.21 13.94 -13.18
CA ASP A 228 -17.78 15.27 -13.06
C ASP A 228 -17.62 15.85 -11.64
N ASN A 229 -18.18 17.05 -11.44
CA ASN A 229 -18.07 17.79 -10.19
C ASN A 229 -18.74 17.12 -8.97
N ILE A 230 -19.59 16.10 -9.19
CA ILE A 230 -20.22 15.30 -8.15
C ILE A 230 -19.64 13.87 -8.10
N LEU A 231 -18.47 13.68 -8.70
CA LEU A 231 -17.68 12.44 -8.68
C LEU A 231 -18.31 11.28 -9.45
N ILE A 232 -19.19 11.56 -10.41
CA ILE A 232 -19.76 10.53 -11.29
C ILE A 232 -18.91 10.41 -12.57
N PRO A 233 -18.57 9.19 -13.01
CA PRO A 233 -17.79 8.98 -14.23
C PRO A 233 -18.43 9.61 -15.46
N THR A 234 -17.62 10.26 -16.29
CA THR A 234 -18.08 10.92 -17.53
C THR A 234 -18.12 9.99 -18.74
N GLY A 235 -17.48 8.82 -18.64
CA GLY A 235 -17.21 7.90 -19.75
C GLY A 235 -15.77 7.98 -20.28
N ASP A 236 -15.07 9.08 -19.99
CA ASP A 236 -13.69 9.28 -20.44
C ASP A 236 -12.67 8.61 -19.51
N ILE A 237 -11.62 8.02 -20.10
CA ILE A 237 -10.42 7.54 -19.39
C ILE A 237 -9.24 8.43 -19.80
N ILE A 238 -8.68 9.14 -18.83
CA ILE A 238 -7.72 10.21 -19.09
C ILE A 238 -6.34 9.90 -18.51
N ALA A 239 -5.31 10.31 -19.25
CA ALA A 239 -3.92 10.09 -18.86
C ALA A 239 -3.48 11.00 -17.72
N ASN A 240 -2.69 10.43 -16.79
CA ASN A 240 -2.01 11.17 -15.73
C ASN A 240 -0.67 11.68 -16.28
N LYS A 241 -0.66 12.93 -16.75
CA LYS A 241 0.56 13.54 -17.31
C LYS A 241 1.66 13.58 -16.26
N LYS A 242 2.90 13.26 -16.67
CA LYS A 242 4.08 13.35 -15.80
C LYS A 242 4.18 14.74 -15.15
N GLY A 243 4.31 14.80 -13.83
CA GLY A 243 4.38 16.03 -13.05
C GLY A 243 3.03 16.65 -12.66
N SER A 244 1.89 16.10 -13.12
CA SER A 244 0.56 16.56 -12.69
C SER A 244 0.24 16.17 -11.24
N VAL A 245 -0.80 16.77 -10.66
CA VAL A 245 -1.26 16.43 -9.29
C VAL A 245 -1.60 14.95 -9.14
N ASN A 246 -2.13 14.30 -10.18
CA ASN A 246 -2.46 12.87 -10.21
C ASN A 246 -1.31 11.97 -10.70
N ASP A 247 -0.11 12.51 -10.93
CA ASP A 247 1.06 11.69 -11.24
C ASP A 247 1.62 11.03 -9.98
N PHE A 248 1.17 9.81 -9.71
CA PHE A 248 1.73 8.89 -8.72
C PHE A 248 2.44 7.69 -9.36
N TRP A 249 2.39 7.60 -10.70
CA TRP A 249 2.88 6.43 -11.44
C TRP A 249 4.28 6.62 -11.99
N SER A 250 4.72 7.86 -12.28
CA SER A 250 6.04 8.07 -12.86
C SER A 250 7.18 7.99 -11.83
N LYS A 251 6.88 8.28 -10.56
CA LYS A 251 7.78 8.17 -9.42
C LYS A 251 6.99 8.23 -8.10
N ARG A 252 7.63 7.82 -7.01
CA ARG A 252 7.12 8.04 -5.66
C ARG A 252 7.04 9.54 -5.34
N LYS A 253 5.96 9.96 -4.68
CA LYS A 253 5.64 11.36 -4.36
C LYS A 253 4.97 11.44 -2.99
N MET A 254 5.22 12.50 -2.21
CA MET A 254 4.46 12.73 -0.99
C MET A 254 3.05 13.21 -1.33
N ILE A 255 2.05 12.78 -0.55
CA ILE A 255 0.65 13.12 -0.81
C ILE A 255 0.44 14.64 -0.75
N GLY A 256 1.14 15.33 0.15
CA GLY A 256 1.09 16.78 0.32
C GLY A 256 1.95 17.60 -0.65
N ASP A 257 2.77 16.99 -1.52
CA ASP A 257 3.75 17.71 -2.37
C ASP A 257 3.12 18.77 -3.29
N GLN A 258 1.83 18.65 -3.58
CA GLN A 258 1.10 19.50 -4.51
C GLN A 258 -0.08 20.23 -3.85
N GLU A 259 -0.11 20.34 -2.51
CA GLU A 259 -1.24 20.94 -1.79
C GLU A 259 -1.55 22.40 -2.20
N ASN A 260 -0.53 23.13 -2.66
CA ASN A 260 -0.64 24.52 -3.14
C ASN A 260 -0.78 24.63 -4.67
N ASN A 261 -0.94 23.51 -5.38
CA ASN A 261 -1.15 23.52 -6.82
C ASN A 261 -2.65 23.75 -7.13
N GLU A 262 -2.95 24.77 -7.94
CA GLU A 262 -4.33 25.09 -8.34
C GLU A 262 -5.03 23.93 -9.07
N ASP A 263 -4.29 23.06 -9.77
CA ASP A 263 -4.85 21.87 -10.42
C ASP A 263 -5.40 20.84 -9.40
N LEU A 264 -5.02 20.93 -8.12
CA LEU A 264 -5.56 20.08 -7.06
C LEU A 264 -6.95 20.57 -6.59
N LYS A 265 -7.31 21.82 -6.89
CA LYS A 265 -8.65 22.34 -6.61
C LYS A 265 -9.66 21.68 -7.52
N ASN A 266 -10.76 21.24 -6.93
CA ASN A 266 -11.81 20.42 -7.53
C ASN A 266 -11.37 19.01 -7.97
N ASN A 267 -10.14 18.58 -7.67
CA ASN A 267 -9.64 17.25 -8.06
C ASN A 267 -10.36 16.09 -7.33
N CYS A 268 -11.04 16.39 -6.22
CA CYS A 268 -11.88 15.46 -5.46
C CYS A 268 -13.35 15.92 -5.42
N GLY A 269 -13.83 16.55 -6.50
CA GLY A 269 -15.20 17.06 -6.62
C GLY A 269 -15.30 18.55 -6.32
N PHE A 270 -16.49 19.13 -6.52
CA PHE A 270 -16.70 20.57 -6.43
C PHE A 270 -16.26 21.14 -5.08
N ASN A 271 -15.44 22.19 -5.12
CA ASN A 271 -14.91 22.87 -3.94
C ASN A 271 -14.11 21.96 -2.99
N CYS A 272 -13.55 20.87 -3.51
CA CYS A 272 -12.69 19.95 -2.78
C CYS A 272 -11.23 20.10 -3.23
N THR A 273 -10.28 20.07 -2.29
CA THR A 273 -8.85 20.04 -2.58
C THR A 273 -8.27 18.76 -1.99
N GLY A 274 -7.67 17.91 -2.82
CA GLY A 274 -7.14 16.61 -2.43
C GLY A 274 -7.43 15.54 -3.47
N TYR A 275 -7.54 14.29 -3.05
CA TYR A 275 -7.71 13.14 -3.92
C TYR A 275 -8.96 12.35 -3.53
N ASP A 276 -9.75 12.02 -4.54
CA ASP A 276 -10.84 11.04 -4.49
C ASP A 276 -10.98 10.48 -5.92
N THR A 277 -10.07 9.60 -6.28
CA THR A 277 -9.78 9.29 -7.69
C THR A 277 -9.60 7.80 -7.93
N CYS A 278 -10.31 7.29 -8.94
CA CYS A 278 -10.17 5.92 -9.43
C CYS A 278 -9.09 5.84 -10.51
N PHE A 279 -7.93 5.29 -10.19
CA PHE A 279 -6.85 5.02 -11.13
C PHE A 279 -7.07 3.67 -11.82
N THR A 280 -6.77 3.57 -13.11
CA THR A 280 -6.71 2.26 -13.77
C THR A 280 -5.39 1.57 -13.42
N VAL A 281 -5.40 0.24 -13.37
CA VAL A 281 -4.21 -0.58 -13.12
C VAL A 281 -3.78 -1.23 -14.43
N ASN A 282 -2.99 -0.49 -15.22
CA ASN A 282 -2.63 -0.88 -16.58
C ASN A 282 -1.49 -1.92 -16.60
N ARG A 283 -1.85 -3.20 -16.47
CA ARG A 283 -0.90 -4.33 -16.53
C ARG A 283 -1.03 -5.22 -17.76
N GLY A 284 -2.07 -5.05 -18.57
CA GLY A 284 -2.33 -5.90 -19.73
C GLY A 284 -1.21 -5.96 -20.78
N GLN A 285 -0.37 -4.92 -20.87
CA GLN A 285 0.79 -4.90 -21.77
C GLN A 285 1.97 -5.75 -21.28
N LEU A 286 1.97 -6.18 -20.01
CA LEU A 286 3.03 -7.01 -19.43
C LEU A 286 2.93 -8.49 -19.86
N GLY A 287 1.81 -8.91 -20.45
CA GLY A 287 1.59 -10.29 -20.86
C GLY A 287 1.28 -11.21 -19.68
N ASN A 288 1.97 -12.33 -19.58
CA ASN A 288 1.86 -13.22 -18.41
C ASN A 288 2.46 -12.52 -17.21
N TYR A 289 1.64 -12.25 -16.20
CA TYR A 289 2.01 -11.46 -15.04
C TYR A 289 1.37 -12.07 -13.79
N ASP A 290 2.19 -12.48 -12.82
CA ASP A 290 1.71 -12.90 -11.50
C ASP A 290 1.56 -11.69 -10.58
N TRP A 291 0.33 -11.25 -10.40
CA TRP A 291 -0.01 -10.13 -9.53
C TRP A 291 0.40 -10.32 -8.07
N ARG A 292 0.66 -11.55 -7.59
CA ARG A 292 1.07 -11.80 -6.19
C ARG A 292 2.55 -11.51 -5.95
N THR A 293 3.37 -11.54 -6.99
CA THR A 293 4.85 -11.43 -6.86
C THR A 293 5.47 -10.37 -7.76
N GLU A 294 4.82 -10.01 -8.86
CA GLU A 294 5.39 -9.11 -9.87
C GLU A 294 5.01 -7.65 -9.62
N GLY A 295 5.45 -7.09 -8.49
CA GLY A 295 5.34 -5.65 -8.22
C GLY A 295 3.93 -5.18 -7.75
N PRO A 296 3.87 -4.25 -6.78
CA PRO A 296 2.61 -3.81 -6.20
C PRO A 296 1.84 -2.85 -7.11
N VAL A 297 0.50 -2.85 -7.01
CA VAL A 297 -0.36 -1.85 -7.64
C VAL A 297 -0.25 -0.48 -6.97
N ALA A 298 0.06 -0.48 -5.67
CA ALA A 298 0.32 0.73 -4.90
C ALA A 298 1.30 0.45 -3.75
N SER A 299 2.13 1.43 -3.43
CA SER A 299 3.01 1.43 -2.26
C SER A 299 2.81 2.70 -1.46
N LEU A 300 2.46 2.59 -0.18
CA LEU A 300 2.38 3.71 0.76
C LEU A 300 3.49 3.55 1.80
N SER A 301 4.22 4.63 2.12
CA SER A 301 5.24 4.62 3.17
C SER A 301 5.27 5.90 3.97
N SER A 302 5.60 5.80 5.26
CA SER A 302 5.98 6.96 6.07
C SER A 302 7.44 6.83 6.51
N THR A 303 8.22 7.89 6.33
CA THR A 303 9.60 7.96 6.82
C THR A 303 9.67 8.17 8.33
N TRP A 304 8.60 8.72 8.95
CA TRP A 304 8.57 9.01 10.38
C TRP A 304 8.44 7.74 11.21
N SER A 305 7.51 6.85 10.86
CA SER A 305 7.40 5.52 11.47
C SER A 305 8.33 4.50 10.82
N GLY A 306 8.79 4.75 9.60
CA GLY A 306 9.49 3.77 8.79
C GLY A 306 8.57 2.68 8.24
N ILE A 307 7.26 2.69 8.51
CA ILE A 307 6.35 1.66 8.02
C ILE A 307 6.08 1.87 6.51
N GLN A 308 6.15 0.78 5.75
CA GLN A 308 5.70 0.69 4.36
C GLN A 308 4.70 -0.44 4.20
N VAL A 309 3.70 -0.23 3.34
CA VAL A 309 2.81 -1.25 2.82
C VAL A 309 2.88 -1.27 1.29
N ASP A 310 3.13 -2.46 0.74
CA ASP A 310 3.06 -2.74 -0.69
C ASP A 310 1.79 -3.57 -0.96
N ILE A 311 0.92 -3.05 -1.83
CA ILE A 311 -0.40 -3.61 -2.10
C ILE A 311 -0.35 -4.33 -3.44
N TYR A 312 -0.65 -5.62 -3.44
CA TYR A 312 -0.77 -6.48 -4.60
C TYR A 312 -2.23 -6.83 -4.77
N SER A 313 -2.74 -6.87 -6.00
CA SER A 313 -4.14 -7.19 -6.25
C SER A 313 -4.37 -7.72 -7.67
N ASP A 314 -5.39 -8.55 -7.83
CA ASP A 314 -5.88 -9.02 -9.13
C ASP A 314 -6.88 -8.06 -9.80
N GLN A 315 -7.20 -6.94 -9.16
CA GLN A 315 -8.16 -5.97 -9.66
C GLN A 315 -7.55 -5.02 -10.70
N ASP A 316 -8.40 -4.42 -11.53
CA ASP A 316 -8.03 -3.59 -12.67
C ASP A 316 -8.11 -2.07 -12.39
N ALA A 317 -8.56 -1.68 -11.21
CA ALA A 317 -8.59 -0.29 -10.76
C ALA A 317 -8.24 -0.15 -9.27
N PHE A 318 -7.95 1.09 -8.89
CA PHE A 318 -7.52 1.45 -7.54
C PHE A 318 -8.09 2.82 -7.16
N GLN A 319 -8.99 2.88 -6.17
CA GLN A 319 -9.44 4.14 -5.59
C GLN A 319 -8.40 4.65 -4.61
N PHE A 320 -8.03 5.91 -4.77
CA PHE A 320 -7.26 6.64 -3.78
C PHE A 320 -8.07 7.84 -3.28
N TYR A 321 -8.40 7.81 -2.00
CA TYR A 321 -9.11 8.89 -1.32
C TYR A 321 -8.26 9.43 -0.15
N SER A 322 -8.04 10.74 -0.09
CA SER A 322 -7.16 11.38 0.90
C SER A 322 -7.92 11.98 2.09
N CYS A 323 -9.02 11.36 2.54
CA CYS A 323 -9.81 11.80 3.69
C CYS A 323 -10.24 13.27 3.64
N THR A 324 -10.61 13.75 2.44
CA THR A 324 -10.93 15.17 2.20
C THR A 324 -12.26 15.59 2.84
N GLN A 325 -13.15 14.65 3.15
CA GLN A 325 -14.45 14.92 3.78
C GLN A 325 -14.42 14.83 5.32
N GLN A 326 -13.27 14.48 5.93
CA GLN A 326 -13.20 14.42 7.40
C GLN A 326 -13.29 15.79 8.05
N LYS A 327 -14.11 15.88 9.10
CA LYS A 327 -14.43 17.14 9.81
C LYS A 327 -13.57 17.37 11.05
N GLY A 328 -12.79 16.38 11.50
CA GLY A 328 -12.03 16.48 12.74
C GLY A 328 -12.79 16.05 13.99
N ASP A 329 -13.93 15.35 13.83
CA ASP A 329 -14.81 14.89 14.90
C ASP A 329 -14.68 13.38 15.18
N PHE A 330 -14.10 12.61 14.25
CA PHE A 330 -13.94 11.17 14.43
C PHE A 330 -12.87 10.85 15.50
N PRO A 331 -13.20 10.13 16.59
CA PRO A 331 -12.28 9.93 17.71
C PRO A 331 -11.16 8.94 17.39
N LEU A 332 -9.97 9.22 17.92
CA LEU A 332 -8.84 8.26 17.92
C LEU A 332 -9.06 7.16 18.96
N LYS A 333 -8.79 5.91 18.58
CA LYS A 333 -8.84 4.76 19.49
C LYS A 333 -7.80 4.89 20.61
N ARG A 334 -7.99 4.18 21.72
CA ARG A 334 -7.03 4.14 22.84
C ARG A 334 -5.62 3.64 22.45
N THR A 335 -5.50 2.97 21.31
CA THR A 335 -4.25 2.44 20.74
C THR A 335 -3.51 3.45 19.86
N GLN A 336 -4.10 4.62 19.59
CA GLN A 336 -3.60 5.62 18.65
C GLN A 336 -3.24 6.94 19.34
N GLY A 337 -2.50 7.79 18.62
CA GLY A 337 -2.06 9.12 19.05
C GLY A 337 -1.03 9.14 20.18
N LEU A 338 -0.53 10.35 20.48
CA LEU A 338 0.46 10.58 21.53
C LEU A 338 -0.20 10.63 22.91
N LYS A 339 0.08 9.63 23.76
CA LYS A 339 -0.56 9.49 25.09
C LYS A 339 0.08 10.36 26.17
N ASP A 340 1.34 10.71 25.97
CA ASP A 340 2.16 11.54 26.85
C ASP A 340 1.98 13.04 26.60
N ASN A 341 1.37 13.41 25.46
CA ASN A 341 1.03 14.78 25.13
C ASN A 341 -0.47 15.06 25.37
N LYS A 342 -0.79 15.78 26.45
CA LYS A 342 -2.17 16.13 26.83
C LYS A 342 -2.86 17.07 25.84
N ASP A 343 -2.10 17.83 25.06
CA ASP A 343 -2.61 18.79 24.09
C ASP A 343 -2.78 18.17 22.69
N PHE A 344 -2.41 16.90 22.51
CA PHE A 344 -2.55 16.20 21.23
C PHE A 344 -4.03 15.96 20.91
N PRO A 345 -4.52 16.40 19.73
CA PRO A 345 -5.91 16.17 19.32
C PRO A 345 -6.27 14.69 19.35
N ARG A 346 -7.42 14.36 19.94
CA ARG A 346 -7.92 12.97 20.04
C ARG A 346 -8.94 12.64 18.96
N THR A 347 -8.85 13.30 17.82
CA THR A 347 -9.69 13.09 16.65
C THR A 347 -8.86 13.05 15.37
N ILE A 348 -9.39 12.40 14.32
CA ILE A 348 -8.77 12.34 12.99
C ILE A 348 -9.13 13.61 12.24
N PRO A 349 -8.16 14.49 11.90
CA PRO A 349 -8.44 15.71 11.16
C PRO A 349 -8.77 15.44 9.68
N LYS A 350 -9.20 16.48 8.97
CA LYS A 350 -9.17 16.51 7.50
C LYS A 350 -7.75 16.15 7.02
N TYR A 351 -7.65 15.26 6.03
CA TYR A 351 -6.37 14.69 5.55
C TYR A 351 -5.60 13.85 6.58
N GLY A 352 -6.22 13.45 7.70
CA GLY A 352 -5.62 12.60 8.74
C GLY A 352 -5.37 11.16 8.33
N CYS A 353 -5.86 10.75 7.16
CA CYS A 353 -5.83 9.38 6.68
C CYS A 353 -5.87 9.30 5.14
N VAL A 354 -5.70 8.10 4.62
CA VAL A 354 -6.02 7.74 3.24
C VAL A 354 -6.90 6.49 3.19
N VAL A 355 -7.63 6.29 2.11
CA VAL A 355 -8.31 5.03 1.78
C VAL A 355 -7.75 4.54 0.46
N LEU A 356 -7.48 3.23 0.41
CA LEU A 356 -6.76 2.54 -0.65
C LEU A 356 -7.57 1.31 -1.08
N GLU A 357 -8.47 1.51 -2.04
CA GLU A 357 -9.47 0.51 -2.41
C GLU A 357 -9.06 -0.17 -3.71
N VAL A 358 -8.75 -1.46 -3.65
CA VAL A 358 -8.58 -2.30 -4.83
C VAL A 358 -9.97 -2.69 -5.34
N GLN A 359 -10.27 -2.37 -6.60
CA GLN A 359 -11.63 -2.54 -7.13
C GLN A 359 -11.60 -2.57 -8.65
N ASP A 360 -12.77 -2.64 -9.27
CA ASP A 360 -12.90 -2.43 -10.70
C ASP A 360 -13.33 -1.00 -11.04
N TYR A 361 -13.53 -0.73 -12.32
CA TYR A 361 -13.90 0.55 -12.90
C TYR A 361 -15.21 1.05 -12.28
N ILE A 362 -15.15 2.23 -11.65
CA ILE A 362 -16.31 2.88 -11.03
C ILE A 362 -17.40 3.15 -12.06
N ASP A 363 -18.66 2.93 -11.68
CA ASP A 363 -19.83 2.99 -12.58
C ASP A 363 -19.71 2.14 -13.87
N GLY A 364 -18.80 1.15 -13.93
CA GLY A 364 -18.57 0.34 -15.13
C GLY A 364 -19.81 -0.38 -15.68
N ILE A 365 -20.82 -0.60 -14.83
CA ILE A 365 -22.14 -1.14 -15.22
C ILE A 365 -22.95 -0.23 -16.14
N ASN A 366 -22.62 1.07 -16.19
CA ASN A 366 -23.26 2.07 -17.04
C ASN A 366 -22.37 2.51 -18.22
N HIS A 367 -21.21 1.89 -18.39
CA HIS A 367 -20.22 2.21 -19.40
C HIS A 367 -19.80 0.97 -20.21
N PRO A 368 -20.73 0.40 -21.02
CA PRO A 368 -20.48 -0.81 -21.81
C PRO A 368 -19.33 -0.64 -22.82
N GLU A 369 -19.00 0.58 -23.22
CA GLU A 369 -17.85 0.92 -24.07
C GLU A 369 -16.50 0.51 -23.46
N TRP A 370 -16.43 0.33 -22.14
CA TRP A 370 -15.22 -0.17 -21.45
C TRP A 370 -15.12 -1.69 -21.43
N MET A 371 -16.13 -2.41 -21.93
CA MET A 371 -16.17 -3.88 -22.02
C MET A 371 -15.92 -4.58 -20.68
N ARG A 372 -16.50 -4.06 -19.60
CA ARG A 372 -16.33 -4.58 -18.23
C ARG A 372 -17.42 -5.55 -17.78
N ASP A 373 -18.39 -5.89 -18.63
CA ASP A 373 -19.55 -6.71 -18.26
C ASP A 373 -19.18 -8.01 -17.53
N GLN A 374 -18.16 -8.73 -17.99
CA GLN A 374 -17.71 -9.99 -17.38
C GLN A 374 -17.04 -9.83 -16.00
N LYS A 375 -16.74 -8.60 -15.60
CA LYS A 375 -16.11 -8.23 -14.33
C LYS A 375 -17.07 -7.48 -13.41
N GLN A 376 -18.22 -7.07 -13.93
CA GLN A 376 -19.19 -6.21 -13.24
C GLN A 376 -20.52 -6.92 -13.03
N PHE A 377 -20.98 -7.75 -13.97
CA PHE A 377 -22.24 -8.50 -13.88
C PHE A 377 -21.99 -10.00 -13.72
N PHE A 378 -22.69 -10.60 -12.75
CA PHE A 378 -22.54 -12.01 -12.39
C PHE A 378 -23.92 -12.69 -12.36
N GLU A 379 -23.98 -13.96 -12.76
CA GLU A 379 -25.25 -14.69 -12.93
C GLU A 379 -25.20 -16.12 -12.37
N PRO A 380 -26.35 -16.74 -12.08
CA PRO A 380 -26.41 -18.10 -11.56
C PRO A 380 -25.78 -19.11 -12.51
N GLY A 381 -24.86 -19.92 -11.98
CA GLY A 381 -24.14 -20.93 -12.76
C GLY A 381 -22.98 -20.39 -13.61
N GLY A 382 -22.74 -19.07 -13.59
CA GLY A 382 -21.53 -18.44 -14.09
C GLY A 382 -20.36 -18.51 -13.09
N ASP A 383 -19.24 -17.86 -13.45
CA ASP A 383 -18.11 -17.71 -12.55
C ASP A 383 -18.47 -16.76 -11.39
N PRO A 384 -17.93 -16.97 -10.17
CA PRO A 384 -18.13 -16.05 -9.07
C PRO A 384 -17.38 -14.74 -9.29
N TYR A 385 -17.86 -13.66 -8.65
CA TYR A 385 -17.01 -12.51 -8.40
C TYR A 385 -15.89 -12.93 -7.45
N VAL A 386 -14.65 -12.55 -7.78
CA VAL A 386 -13.48 -12.77 -6.96
C VAL A 386 -12.65 -11.50 -6.90
N LEU A 387 -12.31 -11.09 -5.69
CA LEU A 387 -11.27 -10.10 -5.41
C LEU A 387 -10.22 -10.74 -4.51
N GLN A 388 -8.96 -10.57 -4.90
CA GLN A 388 -7.83 -10.90 -4.06
C GLN A 388 -6.89 -9.71 -3.95
N ALA A 389 -6.41 -9.46 -2.74
CA ALA A 389 -5.32 -8.55 -2.51
C ALA A 389 -4.44 -9.01 -1.35
N LYS A 390 -3.18 -8.61 -1.41
CA LYS A 390 -2.17 -8.87 -0.41
C LYS A 390 -1.49 -7.55 -0.05
N TYR A 391 -1.42 -7.26 1.23
CA TYR A 391 -0.79 -6.08 1.80
C TYR A 391 0.47 -6.54 2.52
N THR A 392 1.62 -6.36 1.89
CA THR A 392 2.92 -6.75 2.45
C THR A 392 3.52 -5.59 3.23
N PHE A 393 3.71 -5.77 4.53
CA PHE A 393 4.29 -4.75 5.38
C PHE A 393 5.80 -4.92 5.54
N SER A 394 6.51 -3.81 5.58
CA SER A 394 7.95 -3.78 5.85
C SER A 394 8.32 -2.51 6.60
N LEU A 395 9.50 -2.52 7.22
CA LEU A 395 10.14 -1.31 7.72
C LEU A 395 11.09 -0.78 6.66
N LYS A 396 10.74 0.36 6.09
CA LYS A 396 11.64 1.18 5.30
C LYS A 396 12.78 1.65 6.19
N GLY A 397 13.93 1.05 5.93
CA GLY A 397 15.15 1.31 6.66
C GLY A 397 15.15 0.66 8.03
N GLY A 398 15.31 -0.66 8.03
CA GLY A 398 15.18 -1.53 9.20
C GLY A 398 16.12 -1.19 10.37
N LYS A 399 16.40 -2.16 11.23
CA LYS A 399 17.34 -2.03 12.39
C LYS A 399 18.76 -1.56 12.02
N ASP A 400 19.01 -1.35 10.73
CA ASP A 400 20.24 -0.92 10.11
C ASP A 400 20.30 0.57 9.78
N LEU A 401 19.20 1.33 9.91
CA LEU A 401 19.25 2.78 9.86
C LEU A 401 19.66 3.38 11.21
N GLU A 402 20.61 4.31 11.15
CA GLU A 402 21.01 5.15 12.27
C GLU A 402 20.42 6.56 12.09
N ASN A 403 20.04 7.21 13.20
CA ASN A 403 19.49 8.56 13.16
C ASN A 403 20.52 9.55 12.54
N GLY A 404 20.13 10.23 11.45
CA GLY A 404 21.03 11.07 10.64
C GLY A 404 21.75 10.35 9.50
N GLY A 405 21.52 9.04 9.30
CA GLY A 405 22.01 8.27 8.16
C GLY A 405 21.34 8.68 6.84
N ILE A 406 22.06 8.49 5.72
CA ILE A 406 21.56 8.75 4.36
C ILE A 406 21.40 7.41 3.64
N GLU A 407 20.18 7.10 3.20
CA GLU A 407 19.93 5.92 2.36
C GLU A 407 20.24 6.26 0.89
N LEU A 408 21.03 5.40 0.23
CA LEU A 408 21.37 5.51 -1.18
C LEU A 408 20.92 4.24 -1.91
N GLN A 409 20.14 4.41 -2.97
CA GLN A 409 19.81 3.32 -3.89
C GLN A 409 20.98 3.11 -4.85
N ALA A 410 21.42 1.86 -5.00
CA ALA A 410 22.58 1.47 -5.81
C ALA A 410 22.17 0.45 -6.87
N GLU A 411 22.63 0.67 -8.10
CA GLU A 411 22.49 -0.27 -9.22
C GLU A 411 23.85 -0.92 -9.54
N ALA A 412 23.81 -2.04 -10.27
CA ALA A 412 25.02 -2.69 -10.75
C ALA A 412 25.82 -1.74 -11.67
N GLY A 413 27.04 -1.38 -11.23
CA GLY A 413 27.91 -0.43 -11.93
C GLY A 413 28.08 0.91 -11.22
N ASP A 414 27.29 1.18 -10.17
CA ASP A 414 27.47 2.37 -9.32
C ASP A 414 28.74 2.28 -8.48
N VAL A 415 29.43 3.42 -8.32
CA VAL A 415 30.65 3.55 -7.52
C VAL A 415 30.43 4.59 -6.42
N PHE A 416 30.59 4.15 -5.16
CA PHE A 416 30.49 5.01 -3.99
C PHE A 416 31.88 5.30 -3.42
N VAL A 417 32.16 6.57 -3.11
CA VAL A 417 33.37 6.98 -2.41
C VAL A 417 32.96 7.51 -1.05
N ILE A 418 33.26 6.72 -0.01
CA ILE A 418 32.87 7.02 1.38
C ILE A 418 34.14 7.35 2.19
N PRO A 419 34.16 8.44 3.00
CA PRO A 419 35.29 8.72 3.88
C PRO A 419 35.56 7.57 4.85
N ALA A 420 36.84 7.31 5.13
CA ALA A 420 37.24 6.31 6.11
C ALA A 420 36.65 6.66 7.50
N GLY A 421 35.99 5.68 8.14
CA GLY A 421 35.35 5.84 9.46
C GLY A 421 33.85 6.16 9.42
N VAL A 422 33.24 6.28 8.24
CA VAL A 422 31.77 6.38 8.12
C VAL A 422 31.16 4.98 8.15
N ALA A 423 30.27 4.75 9.12
CA ALA A 423 29.48 3.53 9.19
C ALA A 423 28.54 3.44 7.98
N HIS A 424 28.48 2.27 7.36
CA HIS A 424 27.62 1.99 6.22
C HIS A 424 27.16 0.54 6.30
N LYS A 425 25.94 0.30 5.83
CA LYS A 425 25.33 -1.03 5.77
C LYS A 425 24.66 -1.18 4.41
N THR A 426 24.58 -2.42 3.91
CA THR A 426 23.90 -2.74 2.67
C THR A 426 22.72 -3.64 2.99
N HIS A 427 21.51 -3.25 2.57
CA HIS A 427 20.27 -4.00 2.76
C HIS A 427 19.53 -4.18 1.42
N ASN A 428 18.66 -5.20 1.35
CA ASN A 428 17.77 -5.47 0.20
C ASN A 428 18.47 -5.61 -1.17
N THR A 429 19.61 -6.31 -1.24
CA THR A 429 20.34 -6.54 -2.50
C THR A 429 19.56 -7.45 -3.46
N LYS A 430 19.57 -7.11 -4.76
CA LYS A 430 19.03 -7.95 -5.83
C LYS A 430 20.02 -8.06 -7.00
N PRO A 431 20.35 -9.27 -7.49
CA PRO A 431 19.96 -10.57 -6.93
C PRO A 431 20.53 -10.78 -5.53
N GLU A 432 19.82 -11.56 -4.72
CA GLU A 432 20.27 -11.95 -3.38
C GLU A 432 21.54 -12.80 -3.53
N ALA A 433 22.61 -12.44 -2.82
CA ALA A 433 23.87 -13.14 -2.84
C ALA A 433 24.24 -13.55 -1.41
N GLU A 434 24.76 -14.76 -1.23
CA GLU A 434 25.24 -15.18 0.08
C GLU A 434 26.36 -14.24 0.56
N PHE A 435 26.19 -13.69 1.77
CA PHE A 435 27.22 -12.90 2.41
C PHE A 435 28.39 -13.81 2.79
N LYS A 436 29.46 -13.74 1.99
CA LYS A 436 30.70 -14.47 2.25
C LYS A 436 31.75 -13.52 2.80
N LEU A 437 32.18 -13.76 4.04
CA LEU A 437 33.39 -13.14 4.58
C LEU A 437 34.58 -13.58 3.74
N LEU A 438 35.19 -12.62 3.02
CA LEU A 438 36.38 -12.87 2.20
C LEU A 438 37.65 -12.97 3.04
N SER A 439 37.66 -12.38 4.23
CA SER A 439 38.71 -12.52 5.22
C SER A 439 38.36 -13.57 6.28
N PRO A 440 39.33 -14.35 6.78
CA PRO A 440 39.13 -15.20 7.96
C PRO A 440 38.62 -14.42 9.19
N GLY A 441 37.71 -15.01 9.95
CA GLY A 441 37.18 -14.45 11.21
C GLY A 441 35.70 -14.11 11.18
N VAL A 442 35.24 -13.32 12.15
CA VAL A 442 33.82 -12.99 12.38
C VAL A 442 33.40 -11.59 11.91
N GLY A 443 34.21 -10.94 11.08
CA GLY A 443 33.94 -9.57 10.58
C GLY A 443 34.40 -8.44 11.51
N HIS A 444 35.02 -8.78 12.65
CA HIS A 444 35.69 -7.84 13.55
C HIS A 444 37.19 -8.10 13.58
N GLY A 445 37.87 -7.82 12.46
CA GLY A 445 39.31 -8.09 12.26
C GLY A 445 39.58 -9.27 11.32
N ILE A 446 40.86 -9.51 11.03
CA ILE A 446 41.31 -10.66 10.22
C ILE A 446 41.94 -11.67 11.18
N GLU A 447 41.24 -12.78 11.40
CA GLU A 447 41.71 -13.85 12.29
C GLU A 447 42.67 -14.77 11.54
N ALA A 448 43.92 -14.35 11.41
CA ALA A 448 44.98 -15.12 10.79
C ALA A 448 46.33 -14.85 11.45
N ASP A 449 47.22 -15.84 11.45
CA ASP A 449 48.61 -15.72 11.95
C ASP A 449 49.40 -14.67 11.15
N ASP A 450 49.16 -14.58 9.84
CA ASP A 450 49.60 -13.48 8.98
C ASP A 450 48.40 -12.89 8.19
N PRO A 451 47.80 -11.80 8.69
CA PRO A 451 46.69 -11.14 8.02
C PRO A 451 47.01 -10.64 6.60
N ARG A 452 48.26 -10.31 6.30
CA ARG A 452 48.65 -9.80 4.97
C ARG A 452 48.70 -10.92 3.96
N GLN A 453 49.25 -12.07 4.34
CA GLN A 453 49.25 -13.25 3.47
C GLN A 453 47.82 -13.74 3.23
N ALA A 454 47.01 -13.84 4.30
CA ALA A 454 45.62 -14.30 4.20
C ALA A 454 44.77 -13.43 3.25
N LEU A 455 44.94 -12.11 3.29
CA LEU A 455 44.29 -11.21 2.34
C LEU A 455 44.84 -11.33 0.91
N GLY A 456 46.13 -11.64 0.76
CA GLY A 456 46.79 -11.79 -0.54
C GLY A 456 46.32 -13.00 -1.36
N GLU A 457 45.68 -13.96 -0.71
CA GLU A 457 45.15 -15.20 -1.32
C GLU A 457 43.66 -15.08 -1.69
N VAL A 458 43.00 -13.96 -1.37
CA VAL A 458 41.57 -13.75 -1.66
C VAL A 458 41.35 -13.49 -3.15
N GLU A 459 40.59 -14.37 -3.81
CA GLU A 459 40.16 -14.19 -5.19
C GLU A 459 38.91 -13.28 -5.25
N LEU A 460 39.09 -12.07 -5.77
CA LEU A 460 38.00 -11.09 -5.91
C LEU A 460 37.19 -11.38 -7.18
N SER A 461 35.89 -11.67 -7.00
CA SER A 461 34.94 -11.81 -8.11
C SER A 461 33.59 -11.19 -7.71
N GLY A 462 32.88 -10.58 -8.66
CA GLY A 462 31.59 -9.90 -8.40
C GLY A 462 31.72 -8.47 -7.83
N TYR A 463 30.67 -7.98 -7.17
CA TYR A 463 30.64 -6.68 -6.51
C TYR A 463 31.51 -6.71 -5.24
N THR A 464 32.65 -6.00 -5.25
CA THR A 464 33.62 -6.01 -4.14
C THR A 464 33.71 -4.61 -3.54
N MET A 465 33.42 -4.49 -2.26
CA MET A 465 33.64 -3.26 -1.49
C MET A 465 35.07 -3.24 -0.94
N MET A 466 35.81 -2.17 -1.17
CA MET A 466 37.17 -2.04 -0.65
C MET A 466 37.28 -0.85 0.31
N GLY A 467 37.60 -1.10 1.58
CA GLY A 467 37.92 -0.07 2.56
C GLY A 467 39.38 0.37 2.47
N ALA A 468 39.65 1.67 2.57
CA ALA A 468 41.00 2.23 2.67
C ALA A 468 41.26 2.71 4.11
N TYR A 469 42.26 2.15 4.78
CA TYR A 469 42.77 2.68 6.06
C TYR A 469 44.09 3.42 5.82
N ASN A 470 44.33 4.46 6.62
CA ASN A 470 45.43 5.40 6.42
C ASN A 470 46.80 4.70 6.52
N GLY A 471 47.59 4.72 5.43
CA GLY A 471 48.92 4.07 5.40
C GLY A 471 49.47 3.60 4.04
N GLY A 472 48.82 3.89 2.89
CA GLY A 472 49.37 3.54 1.57
C GLY A 472 48.58 4.16 0.42
N ASN A 473 49.22 4.36 -0.74
CA ASN A 473 48.57 4.89 -1.93
C ASN A 473 48.00 3.76 -2.81
N TRP A 474 46.83 4.03 -3.39
CA TRP A 474 46.12 3.19 -4.35
C TRP A 474 46.74 3.34 -5.74
N ASP A 475 46.91 2.20 -6.44
CA ASP A 475 47.20 2.16 -7.87
C ASP A 475 46.20 1.19 -8.50
N PHE A 476 45.46 1.59 -9.52
CA PHE A 476 44.68 0.62 -10.29
C PHE A 476 45.66 -0.23 -11.09
N VAL A 477 45.82 -1.49 -10.70
CA VAL A 477 46.64 -2.45 -11.42
C VAL A 477 45.97 -2.76 -12.76
N LYS A 478 46.37 -2.05 -13.81
CA LYS A 478 46.28 -2.58 -15.17
C LYS A 478 47.49 -3.51 -15.35
N ARG A 479 47.33 -4.77 -14.91
CA ARG A 479 48.29 -5.89 -15.03
C ARG A 479 49.79 -5.49 -15.00
N GLY A 480 50.41 -5.56 -13.82
CA GLY A 480 51.87 -5.68 -13.64
C GLY A 480 52.69 -4.38 -13.71
N GLY A 481 53.49 -4.11 -12.67
CA GLY A 481 54.42 -2.97 -12.62
C GLY A 481 55.40 -3.03 -11.44
N ASP A 482 56.60 -2.47 -11.63
CA ASP A 482 57.78 -2.55 -10.74
C ASP A 482 57.67 -1.64 -9.49
N TYR A 483 57.71 -2.29 -8.32
CA TYR A 483 57.52 -1.73 -6.98
C TYR A 483 58.40 -0.49 -6.70
N GLY A 484 59.65 -0.44 -7.18
CA GLY A 484 60.59 0.64 -6.84
C GLY A 484 60.28 2.02 -7.45
N LYS A 485 59.43 2.08 -8.47
CA LYS A 485 59.05 3.32 -9.17
C LYS A 485 57.76 3.94 -8.64
N SER A 486 56.84 3.14 -8.12
CA SER A 486 55.53 3.60 -7.63
C SER A 486 55.61 4.48 -6.37
N TRP A 487 56.71 4.39 -5.60
CA TRP A 487 56.88 5.11 -4.33
C TRP A 487 57.49 6.53 -4.44
N ARG A 488 57.76 7.04 -5.65
CA ARG A 488 58.32 8.41 -5.84
C ARG A 488 57.30 9.47 -6.26
N VAL A 489 56.02 9.13 -6.31
CA VAL A 489 54.97 10.05 -6.81
C VAL A 489 54.62 11.08 -5.74
N ARG A 490 54.72 12.37 -6.10
CA ARG A 490 54.35 13.48 -5.20
C ARG A 490 52.83 13.61 -5.07
N LYS A 491 52.38 14.05 -3.89
CA LYS A 491 50.97 14.37 -3.59
C LYS A 491 50.34 15.25 -4.68
N PRO A 492 49.14 14.90 -5.20
CA PRO A 492 48.39 15.77 -6.10
C PRO A 492 47.93 17.04 -5.38
N LYS A 493 47.98 18.17 -6.07
CA LYS A 493 47.59 19.47 -5.49
C LYS A 493 46.08 19.52 -5.12
N CYS A 494 45.24 18.73 -5.81
CA CYS A 494 43.78 18.75 -5.73
C CYS A 494 43.17 17.46 -5.13
N ASP A 495 43.84 16.87 -4.14
CA ASP A 495 43.33 15.70 -3.40
C ASP A 495 42.15 16.08 -2.47
N PRO A 496 41.04 15.32 -2.44
CA PRO A 496 39.83 15.67 -1.69
C PRO A 496 39.92 15.43 -0.17
N VAL A 497 40.98 14.77 0.32
CA VAL A 497 41.19 14.47 1.75
C VAL A 497 42.42 15.18 2.32
N PHE A 498 43.49 15.35 1.54
CA PHE A 498 44.79 15.87 1.98
C PHE A 498 45.45 16.87 1.01
N GLY A 499 44.72 17.40 0.02
CA GLY A 499 45.20 18.43 -0.90
C GLY A 499 45.26 19.82 -0.26
N GLN A 500 46.09 20.72 -0.80
CA GLN A 500 46.29 22.07 -0.23
C GLN A 500 45.45 23.17 -0.91
N ASP A 501 44.88 22.91 -2.09
CA ASP A 501 43.99 23.83 -2.80
C ASP A 501 42.74 23.08 -3.31
N GLY A 502 41.55 23.47 -2.83
CA GLY A 502 40.22 23.18 -3.40
C GLY A 502 39.96 21.74 -3.90
N GLY A 503 39.32 20.91 -3.07
CA GLY A 503 38.92 19.54 -3.41
C GLY A 503 37.97 19.42 -4.62
N LEU A 504 37.94 18.23 -5.22
CA LEU A 504 37.19 17.85 -6.42
C LEU A 504 35.73 18.36 -6.44
N VAL A 505 35.48 19.38 -7.26
CA VAL A 505 34.16 19.73 -7.76
C VAL A 505 34.15 19.49 -9.27
N LYS A 506 33.72 18.30 -9.72
CA LYS A 506 33.18 18.07 -11.08
C LYS A 506 32.57 16.68 -11.25
N SER A 507 31.51 16.60 -12.05
CA SER A 507 30.95 15.35 -12.59
C SER A 507 31.91 14.74 -13.63
N TRP A 508 32.04 13.41 -13.63
CA TRP A 508 32.78 12.68 -14.66
C TRP A 508 31.88 12.49 -15.90
N PRO A 509 32.27 12.93 -17.10
CA PRO A 509 31.50 12.70 -18.30
C PRO A 509 31.60 11.22 -18.69
N GLY A 510 30.47 10.49 -18.61
CA GLY A 510 30.37 9.08 -18.98
C GLY A 510 29.67 8.16 -17.98
N MET A 511 29.28 8.66 -16.80
CA MET A 511 28.47 7.92 -15.81
C MET A 511 27.16 8.66 -15.52
N THR A 512 26.09 7.91 -15.33
CA THR A 512 24.72 8.45 -15.26
C THR A 512 24.46 9.23 -13.97
N ARG A 513 25.13 8.92 -12.84
CA ARG A 513 25.10 9.73 -11.60
C ARG A 513 26.38 9.54 -10.76
N MET A 514 26.85 10.62 -10.14
CA MET A 514 27.88 10.61 -9.10
C MET A 514 27.34 11.46 -7.95
N LEU A 515 27.11 10.86 -6.78
CA LEU A 515 26.60 11.54 -5.59
C LEU A 515 27.67 11.51 -4.50
N ILE A 516 28.08 12.69 -4.05
CA ILE A 516 28.88 12.93 -2.84
C ILE A 516 28.07 13.93 -2.02
N TRP A 517 27.99 13.80 -0.70
CA TRP A 517 27.79 14.99 0.14
C TRP A 517 28.62 15.05 1.43
N LYS A 518 28.83 16.32 1.77
CA LYS A 518 29.62 17.02 2.81
C LYS A 518 29.02 16.84 4.21
N LEU A 519 29.86 16.60 5.21
CA LEU A 519 29.54 16.89 6.62
C LEU A 519 30.13 18.26 6.98
N PHE A 520 29.29 19.25 7.28
CA PHE A 520 29.68 20.33 8.18
C PHE A 520 29.12 20.03 9.58
N LYS A 521 29.83 20.56 10.58
CA LYS A 521 29.61 20.39 12.02
C LYS A 521 28.16 20.38 12.48
#